data_AF-A0A1S1J3A9-F1
#
_entry.id   AF-A0A1S1J3A9-F1
#
_cell.length_a   1.000
_cell.length_b   1.000
_cell.length_c   1.000
_cell.angle_alpha   90.00
_cell.angle_beta   90.00
_cell.angle_gamma   90.00
#
_symmetry.space_group_name_H-M   'P 1'
#
loop_
_entity.id
_entity.type
_entity.pdbx_description
1 polymer ?
#
loop_
_entity_poly.entity_id
_entity_poly.type
_entity_poly.pdbx_seq_one_letter_code
_entity_poly.pdbx_strand_id
1 'polypeptide(L)'
;MKKRVYLFSLSVLSLFTFCTNHDDSATNDQATNNNIEINSDVTALNKRLDYTNSGVISITGSSASTGKLFNSAQSSATDFPLVQIAEVNPPKDNSGRTLQASHVAVNGNYAYVAYTMSGEAYSGAIDVIDVSDPYKPKLITSALIANTDITSLTYSNGSLIIGAAADIDKNSTLKSPAIVINMPLSSGMLTDKYTTTNVEGYVTTDVTSNSGSYFAVTGDQGSLFKINAASKAISGKVAVEDLRSVAISGDKVVTLSGTKGVNIYNESTLALQKSFTTSTDVKASKRTIDFDGTKLLVSEGYKGLGVYDINSGSKLQTIPLAVAGEENVTNALSVNEGYAFVANGAAGLNVYKTGAQLGLLGTVDILGSSNYVKSSGNFIYVASGKGGLKIIKMEKPNTTFDGCTGYGTYNQGQNLILNSNEVKSYSGATSISSAIINSGAILTHCGSITVQNNLTLNSGGTFNMKGTLSQGKYGQPNPTQLIINSNAILQVEGTVVIWGDLLLNSGAKINFIGNNSSITIYGKVTKNSNVTITGNYKDTENKLK
;
A
#
# COMPACT_ATOMS: atom_id res chain seq x y z
N MET A 1 17.13 40.66 73.06
CA MET A 1 17.48 41.66 72.01
C MET A 1 18.95 41.42 71.64
N LYS A 2 19.28 40.42 70.80
CA LYS A 2 19.55 40.49 69.34
C LYS A 2 20.43 41.70 68.98
N LYS A 3 21.68 41.55 68.54
CA LYS A 3 22.12 40.81 67.34
C LYS A 3 23.50 40.15 67.50
N ARG A 4 23.64 38.99 66.85
CA ARG A 4 24.86 38.16 66.76
C ARG A 4 25.81 38.69 65.69
N VAL A 5 27.09 38.59 66.00
CA VAL A 5 28.25 38.56 65.10
C VAL A 5 28.38 37.13 64.53
N TYR A 6 28.79 36.98 63.26
CA TYR A 6 29.86 36.06 62.83
C TYR A 6 30.37 36.42 61.44
N LEU A 7 31.69 36.52 61.36
CA LEU A 7 32.57 36.66 60.20
C LEU A 7 32.95 35.27 59.65
N PHE A 8 33.11 35.12 58.34
CA PHE A 8 34.04 34.23 57.59
C PHE A 8 33.88 34.64 56.10
N SER A 9 34.81 35.34 55.40
CA SER A 9 36.13 34.93 54.87
C SER A 9 36.06 33.57 54.13
N LEU A 10 36.53 33.33 52.90
CA LEU A 10 37.42 34.01 51.95
C LEU A 10 37.40 33.17 50.63
N SER A 11 37.79 33.78 49.49
CA SER A 11 38.40 33.16 48.28
C SER A 11 37.48 32.56 47.18
N VAL A 12 37.23 33.25 46.06
CA VAL A 12 38.01 33.32 44.78
C VAL A 12 37.76 32.08 43.90
N LEU A 13 37.19 32.12 42.67
CA LEU A 13 37.72 32.76 41.47
C LEU A 13 36.65 32.81 40.32
N SER A 14 36.66 33.94 39.61
CA SER A 14 36.06 34.36 38.32
C SER A 14 35.39 33.36 37.36
N LEU A 15 34.34 33.82 36.68
CA LEU A 15 34.29 33.95 35.21
C LEU A 15 33.19 34.95 34.78
N PHE A 16 33.44 35.60 33.64
CA PHE A 16 33.00 36.94 33.25
C PHE A 16 31.49 37.15 33.06
N THR A 17 31.06 38.34 33.49
CA THR A 17 29.92 39.10 33.00
C THR A 17 30.10 39.48 31.52
N PHE A 18 29.04 39.35 30.72
CA PHE A 18 28.67 40.42 29.80
C PHE A 18 27.18 40.72 29.93
N CYS A 19 26.91 42.02 30.06
CA CYS A 19 25.64 42.64 30.40
C CYS A 19 24.56 42.46 29.33
N THR A 20 23.40 42.06 29.83
CA THR A 20 22.08 42.66 29.66
C THR A 20 22.01 43.96 28.83
N ASN A 21 21.09 43.96 27.86
CA ASN A 21 20.16 45.07 27.65
C ASN A 21 18.72 44.52 27.76
N HIS A 22 18.03 44.91 28.84
CA HIS A 22 16.58 45.15 28.90
C HIS A 22 16.30 46.42 28.06
N ASP A 23 15.18 46.68 27.41
CA ASP A 23 13.81 46.14 27.40
C ASP A 23 13.22 46.49 26.01
N ASP A 24 12.34 45.65 25.47
CA ASP A 24 10.97 46.11 25.22
C ASP A 24 10.06 44.95 24.80
N SER A 25 8.91 44.94 25.45
CA SER A 25 7.92 43.89 25.46
C SER A 25 7.04 43.98 24.21
N ALA A 26 7.08 42.96 23.37
CA ALA A 26 5.93 42.55 22.57
C ALA A 26 5.82 41.04 22.73
N THR A 27 4.84 40.62 23.51
CA THR A 27 4.47 39.24 23.80
C THR A 27 4.39 38.43 22.51
N ASN A 28 5.41 37.62 22.26
CA ASN A 28 5.34 36.54 21.30
C ASN A 28 5.19 35.23 22.07
N ASP A 29 4.13 35.15 22.89
CA ASP A 29 3.63 33.89 23.42
C ASP A 29 2.81 33.19 22.33
N GLN A 30 3.51 32.75 21.28
CA GLN A 30 3.10 31.58 20.51
C GLN A 30 3.88 30.41 21.10
N ALA A 31 3.39 29.88 22.22
CA ALA A 31 3.80 28.57 22.68
C ALA A 31 3.45 27.58 21.55
N THR A 32 4.46 27.19 20.78
CA THR A 32 4.35 26.14 19.77
C THR A 32 4.15 24.81 20.48
N ASN A 33 2.92 24.51 20.88
CA ASN A 33 2.47 23.15 21.14
C ASN A 33 2.50 22.42 19.80
N ASN A 34 3.67 21.93 19.41
CA ASN A 34 3.78 21.18 18.18
C ASN A 34 3.11 19.81 18.40
N ASN A 35 1.86 19.67 17.95
CA ASN A 35 1.06 18.46 18.11
C ASN A 35 1.58 17.28 17.25
N ILE A 36 2.72 17.43 16.57
CA ILE A 36 3.33 16.44 15.70
C ILE A 36 4.64 15.95 16.34
N GLU A 37 4.69 14.68 16.70
CA GLU A 37 5.89 13.99 17.15
C GLU A 37 6.45 13.10 16.04
N ILE A 38 7.63 13.45 15.53
CA ILE A 38 8.26 12.72 14.40
C ILE A 38 9.35 11.81 14.93
N ASN A 39 9.20 10.51 14.66
CA ASN A 39 10.20 9.50 14.90
C ASN A 39 10.88 9.11 13.57
N SER A 40 12.21 9.17 13.55
CA SER A 40 13.06 8.74 12.43
C SER A 40 14.07 7.65 12.82
N ASP A 41 13.94 7.04 14.00
CA ASP A 41 14.71 5.85 14.37
C ASP A 41 14.20 4.64 13.60
N VAL A 42 14.82 4.43 12.43
CA VAL A 42 14.55 3.31 11.53
C VAL A 42 14.60 1.97 12.27
N THR A 43 15.51 1.78 13.25
CA THR A 43 15.60 0.50 13.96
C THR A 43 14.37 0.26 14.84
N ALA A 44 13.92 1.27 15.56
CA ALA A 44 12.70 1.18 16.36
C ALA A 44 11.45 1.03 15.49
N LEU A 45 11.36 1.81 14.41
CA LEU A 45 10.23 1.80 13.48
C LEU A 45 10.06 0.44 12.78
N ASN A 46 11.15 -0.16 12.30
CA ASN A 46 11.08 -1.41 11.54
C ASN A 46 10.69 -2.62 12.41
N LYS A 47 10.59 -2.48 13.74
CA LYS A 47 9.91 -3.48 14.59
C LYS A 47 8.41 -3.58 14.32
N ARG A 48 7.81 -2.57 13.67
CA ARG A 48 6.42 -2.58 13.21
C ARG A 48 6.23 -3.33 11.89
N LEU A 49 7.31 -3.65 11.17
CA LEU A 49 7.23 -4.53 10.00
C LEU A 49 6.99 -5.96 10.46
N ASP A 50 5.95 -6.57 9.91
CA ASP A 50 5.57 -7.95 10.18
C ASP A 50 5.59 -8.76 8.89
N TYR A 51 6.31 -9.87 8.92
CA TYR A 51 6.48 -10.77 7.78
C TYR A 51 5.63 -12.04 7.91
N THR A 52 4.88 -12.24 9.00
CA THR A 52 4.18 -13.50 9.31
C THR A 52 3.27 -13.99 8.18
N ASN A 53 2.60 -13.08 7.48
CA ASN A 53 1.73 -13.38 6.33
C ASN A 53 2.40 -13.13 4.96
N SER A 54 3.71 -12.90 4.93
CA SER A 54 4.44 -12.62 3.70
C SER A 54 4.70 -13.88 2.89
N GLY A 55 4.75 -13.73 1.58
CA GLY A 55 4.90 -14.84 0.65
C GLY A 55 4.04 -14.70 -0.58
N VAL A 56 4.09 -15.73 -1.41
CA VAL A 56 3.25 -15.86 -2.59
C VAL A 56 1.78 -15.97 -2.16
N ILE A 57 0.95 -15.10 -2.72
CA ILE A 57 -0.50 -15.09 -2.52
C ILE A 57 -1.20 -15.45 -3.82
N SER A 58 -2.29 -16.20 -3.69
CA SER A 58 -3.11 -16.62 -4.82
C SER A 58 -4.32 -15.72 -4.97
N ILE A 59 -4.83 -15.66 -6.19
CA ILE A 59 -6.14 -15.10 -6.49
C ILE A 59 -7.11 -16.27 -6.62
N THR A 60 -8.19 -16.25 -5.85
CA THR A 60 -9.24 -17.27 -5.92
C THR A 60 -10.33 -16.81 -6.90
N GLY A 61 -10.72 -17.71 -7.81
CA GLY A 61 -11.81 -17.46 -8.75
C GLY A 61 -13.16 -17.41 -8.02
N SER A 62 -14.10 -16.63 -8.56
CA SER A 62 -15.42 -16.43 -7.99
C SER A 62 -16.33 -17.64 -8.22
N SER A 63 -16.23 -18.63 -7.33
CA SER A 63 -17.43 -19.39 -6.96
C SER A 63 -18.02 -18.74 -5.73
N ALA A 64 -19.24 -18.23 -5.86
CA ALA A 64 -20.02 -17.66 -4.79
C ALA A 64 -20.23 -18.68 -3.67
N SER A 65 -19.35 -18.70 -2.66
CA SER A 65 -19.63 -19.30 -1.35
C SER A 65 -18.53 -18.92 -0.34
N THR A 66 -18.82 -18.01 0.58
CA THR A 66 -18.02 -17.85 1.80
C THR A 66 -18.94 -17.97 3.02
N GLY A 67 -19.42 -19.19 3.26
CA GLY A 67 -19.59 -19.65 4.63
C GLY A 67 -18.22 -20.11 5.15
N LYS A 68 -17.95 -19.94 6.44
CA LYS A 68 -16.71 -20.35 7.14
C LYS A 68 -16.50 -21.88 7.19
N LEU A 69 -16.55 -22.56 6.05
CA LEU A 69 -16.24 -23.98 5.90
C LEU A 69 -15.47 -24.17 4.60
N PHE A 70 -14.19 -24.46 4.74
CA PHE A 70 -13.28 -24.84 3.67
C PHE A 70 -13.83 -26.06 2.93
N ASN A 71 -14.14 -25.89 1.65
CA ASN A 71 -14.07 -26.96 0.65
C ASN A 71 -13.60 -26.36 -0.67
N SER A 72 -12.31 -26.60 -0.97
CA SER A 72 -11.67 -26.58 -2.30
C SER A 72 -12.42 -25.81 -3.40
N ALA A 73 -12.54 -24.49 -3.28
CA ALA A 73 -12.78 -23.67 -4.47
C ALA A 73 -11.51 -23.78 -5.33
N GLN A 74 -11.62 -24.44 -6.48
CA GLN A 74 -10.53 -24.59 -7.44
C GLN A 74 -10.09 -23.19 -7.87
N SER A 75 -9.02 -22.70 -7.27
CA SER A 75 -8.25 -21.63 -7.87
C SER A 75 -7.74 -22.16 -9.23
N SER A 76 -7.71 -21.33 -10.26
CA SER A 76 -7.11 -21.66 -11.57
C SER A 76 -5.72 -21.04 -11.64
N ALA A 77 -4.86 -21.51 -12.54
CA ALA A 77 -3.61 -20.80 -12.79
C ALA A 77 -3.95 -19.42 -13.36
N THR A 78 -3.30 -18.36 -12.88
CA THR A 78 -3.54 -17.00 -13.36
C THR A 78 -2.27 -16.43 -13.98
N ASP A 79 -2.44 -15.48 -14.89
CA ASP A 79 -1.38 -14.65 -15.46
C ASP A 79 -1.08 -13.41 -14.59
N PHE A 80 -1.49 -13.45 -13.31
CA PHE A 80 -1.34 -12.32 -12.39
C PHE A 80 -0.69 -12.75 -11.06
N PRO A 81 0.63 -13.01 -11.09
CA PRO A 81 1.41 -13.44 -9.93
C PRO A 81 1.58 -12.29 -8.91
N LEU A 82 1.33 -12.62 -7.64
CA LEU A 82 1.35 -11.68 -6.52
C LEU A 82 2.16 -12.21 -5.35
N VAL A 83 2.80 -11.30 -4.63
CA VAL A 83 3.56 -11.58 -3.41
C VAL A 83 3.22 -10.53 -2.36
N GLN A 84 2.74 -10.93 -1.20
CA GLN A 84 2.70 -10.02 -0.04
C GLN A 84 4.11 -9.95 0.55
N ILE A 85 4.73 -8.78 0.53
CA ILE A 85 6.14 -8.62 0.91
C ILE A 85 6.34 -8.20 2.36
N ALA A 86 5.35 -7.51 2.95
CA ALA A 86 5.33 -7.13 4.35
C ALA A 86 3.94 -6.64 4.77
N GLU A 87 3.72 -6.62 6.08
CA GLU A 87 2.70 -5.82 6.73
C GLU A 87 3.34 -4.76 7.61
N VAL A 88 2.66 -3.62 7.82
CA VAL A 88 3.08 -2.59 8.76
C VAL A 88 2.03 -2.45 9.85
N ASN A 89 2.35 -2.92 11.05
CA ASN A 89 1.48 -2.82 12.22
C ASN A 89 1.21 -1.35 12.53
N PRO A 90 -0.04 -0.93 12.83
CA PRO A 90 -0.36 0.47 13.09
C PRO A 90 0.41 1.05 14.29
N PRO A 91 0.63 2.37 14.31
CA PRO A 91 1.17 3.01 15.49
C PRO A 91 0.11 3.05 16.61
N LYS A 92 0.59 3.24 17.84
CA LYS A 92 -0.25 3.53 18.99
C LYS A 92 -0.04 4.98 19.40
N ASP A 93 -1.12 5.61 19.86
CA ASP A 93 -1.01 6.95 20.44
C ASP A 93 -0.41 6.93 21.86
N ASN A 94 -0.26 8.11 22.46
CA ASN A 94 0.32 8.29 23.80
C ASN A 94 -0.54 7.66 24.92
N SER A 95 -1.80 7.32 24.63
CA SER A 95 -2.69 6.59 25.55
C SER A 95 -2.68 5.08 25.30
N GLY A 96 -1.82 4.58 24.41
CA GLY A 96 -1.70 3.18 24.05
C GLY A 96 -2.80 2.65 23.12
N ARG A 97 -3.65 3.53 22.57
CA ARG A 97 -4.74 3.14 21.65
C ARG A 97 -4.18 2.93 20.26
N THR A 98 -4.64 1.87 19.59
CA THR A 98 -4.16 1.51 18.25
C THR A 98 -4.90 2.32 17.18
N LEU A 99 -4.15 3.02 16.34
CA LEU A 99 -4.69 3.79 15.22
C LEU A 99 -5.06 2.89 14.03
N GLN A 100 -5.87 3.40 13.10
CA GLN A 100 -6.37 2.63 11.96
C GLN A 100 -5.83 3.18 10.65
N ALA A 101 -5.15 2.32 9.88
CA ALA A 101 -4.71 2.68 8.53
C ALA A 101 -5.95 2.94 7.66
N SER A 102 -6.05 4.14 7.09
CA SER A 102 -7.27 4.64 6.45
C SER A 102 -7.08 5.11 5.01
N HIS A 103 -5.88 5.53 4.62
CA HIS A 103 -5.56 6.04 3.28
C HIS A 103 -4.08 5.84 2.95
N VAL A 104 -3.75 5.73 1.66
CA VAL A 104 -2.37 5.68 1.16
C VAL A 104 -2.19 6.59 -0.06
N ALA A 105 -1.14 7.41 -0.06
CA ALA A 105 -0.62 8.04 -1.29
C ALA A 105 0.79 7.52 -1.58
N VAL A 106 1.19 7.62 -2.84
CA VAL A 106 2.48 7.11 -3.31
C VAL A 106 3.15 8.18 -4.17
N ASN A 107 4.44 8.40 -3.96
CA ASN A 107 5.29 9.18 -4.83
C ASN A 107 6.65 8.50 -5.01
N GLY A 108 6.97 8.07 -6.23
CA GLY A 108 8.16 7.28 -6.51
C GLY A 108 8.22 6.03 -5.64
N ASN A 109 9.29 5.89 -4.86
CA ASN A 109 9.51 4.74 -3.97
C ASN A 109 8.91 4.91 -2.57
N TYR A 110 8.18 6.01 -2.31
CA TYR A 110 7.62 6.29 -1.00
C TYR A 110 6.11 6.09 -0.98
N ALA A 111 5.65 5.28 -0.03
CA ALA A 111 4.24 5.19 0.35
C ALA A 111 4.02 5.96 1.65
N TYR A 112 3.02 6.85 1.64
CA TYR A 112 2.57 7.64 2.78
C TYR A 112 1.26 7.05 3.29
N VAL A 113 1.20 6.66 4.55
CA VAL A 113 0.03 5.97 5.12
C VAL A 113 -0.61 6.87 6.15
N ALA A 114 -1.88 7.21 5.96
CA ALA A 114 -2.68 7.93 6.93
C ALA A 114 -3.27 6.97 7.96
N TYR A 115 -3.25 7.41 9.22
CA TYR A 115 -3.91 6.73 10.32
C TYR A 115 -4.88 7.66 11.04
N THR A 116 -6.05 7.11 11.39
CA THR A 116 -7.11 7.80 12.13
C THR A 116 -7.47 7.05 13.42
N MET A 117 -7.94 7.77 14.43
CA MET A 117 -8.62 7.16 15.57
C MET A 117 -10.07 6.84 15.17
N SER A 118 -10.66 5.86 15.85
CA SER A 118 -12.09 5.56 15.72
C SER A 118 -12.78 5.87 17.05
N GLY A 119 -14.00 6.38 16.95
CA GLY A 119 -14.77 6.83 18.10
C GLY A 119 -14.62 8.34 18.30
N GLU A 120 -14.84 8.80 19.53
CA GLU A 120 -14.95 10.22 19.85
C GLU A 120 -13.60 10.94 20.01
N ALA A 121 -12.52 10.19 20.21
CA ALA A 121 -11.21 10.77 20.45
C ALA A 121 -10.47 11.06 19.14
N TYR A 122 -9.76 12.19 19.10
CA TYR A 122 -8.95 12.60 17.96
C TYR A 122 -7.48 12.19 18.16
N SER A 123 -6.96 11.37 17.24
CA SER A 123 -5.53 11.08 17.15
C SER A 123 -5.21 10.44 15.82
N GLY A 124 -4.10 10.87 15.22
CA GLY A 124 -3.73 10.40 13.90
C GLY A 124 -2.24 10.15 13.80
N ALA A 125 -1.85 9.58 12.67
CA ALA A 125 -0.45 9.41 12.35
C ALA A 125 -0.23 9.40 10.84
N ILE A 126 1.02 9.60 10.45
CA ILE A 126 1.49 9.39 9.08
C ILE A 126 2.76 8.55 9.11
N ASP A 127 2.76 7.43 8.41
CA ASP A 127 3.98 6.65 8.16
C ASP A 127 4.54 6.92 6.76
N VAL A 128 5.86 6.87 6.62
CA VAL A 128 6.58 6.89 5.33
C VAL A 128 7.34 5.58 5.17
N ILE A 129 6.98 4.83 4.14
CA ILE A 129 7.57 3.53 3.82
C ILE A 129 8.33 3.64 2.51
N ASP A 130 9.60 3.27 2.53
CA ASP A 130 10.45 3.12 1.35
C ASP A 130 10.34 1.70 0.78
N VAL A 131 9.98 1.60 -0.49
CA VAL A 131 9.88 0.35 -1.26
C VAL A 131 10.92 0.25 -2.38
N SER A 132 12.03 1.00 -2.28
CA SER A 132 13.13 0.96 -3.24
C SER A 132 13.74 -0.43 -3.38
N ASP A 133 13.81 -1.20 -2.29
CA ASP A 133 14.02 -2.64 -2.35
C ASP A 133 12.65 -3.34 -2.51
N PRO A 134 12.40 -4.02 -3.65
CA PRO A 134 11.09 -4.52 -3.99
C PRO A 134 10.60 -5.68 -3.12
N TYR A 135 11.47 -6.28 -2.30
CA TYR A 135 11.11 -7.36 -1.38
C TYR A 135 11.39 -7.01 0.08
N LYS A 136 12.07 -5.88 0.37
CA LYS A 136 12.45 -5.48 1.72
C LYS A 136 12.07 -4.03 2.02
N PRO A 137 10.76 -3.75 2.17
CA PRO A 137 10.30 -2.40 2.47
C PRO A 137 10.85 -1.93 3.83
N LYS A 138 10.97 -0.62 4.01
CA LYS A 138 11.48 -0.01 5.25
C LYS A 138 10.54 1.08 5.73
N LEU A 139 10.14 1.02 7.00
CA LEU A 139 9.46 2.15 7.65
C LEU A 139 10.53 3.16 8.10
N ILE A 140 10.60 4.31 7.45
CA ILE A 140 11.72 5.26 7.61
C ILE A 140 11.39 6.52 8.39
N THR A 141 10.11 6.88 8.45
CA THR A 141 9.64 7.98 9.31
C THR A 141 8.20 7.70 9.74
N SER A 142 7.85 8.09 10.96
CA SER A 142 6.48 8.08 11.47
C SER A 142 6.21 9.37 12.23
N ALA A 143 5.07 10.00 11.99
CA ALA A 143 4.62 11.17 12.74
C ALA A 143 3.34 10.82 13.50
N LEU A 144 3.36 10.90 14.83
CA LEU A 144 2.15 10.87 15.66
C LEU A 144 1.58 12.29 15.75
N ILE A 145 0.30 12.44 15.50
CA ILE A 145 -0.40 13.73 15.45
C ILE A 145 -1.49 13.71 16.52
N ALA A 146 -1.24 14.39 17.63
CA ALA A 146 -2.16 14.47 18.75
C ALA A 146 -3.38 15.33 18.41
N ASN A 147 -4.55 14.96 18.94
CA ASN A 147 -5.79 15.74 18.84
C ASN A 147 -6.24 15.99 17.39
N THR A 148 -5.78 15.20 16.42
CA THR A 148 -6.11 15.35 15.01
C THR A 148 -6.14 14.00 14.31
N ASP A 149 -7.28 13.64 13.72
CA ASP A 149 -7.45 12.47 12.88
C ASP A 149 -6.97 12.73 11.45
N ILE A 150 -6.22 11.78 10.86
CA ILE A 150 -5.74 11.87 9.48
C ILE A 150 -6.56 10.93 8.59
N THR A 151 -7.33 11.49 7.67
CA THR A 151 -8.38 10.79 6.92
C THR A 151 -8.02 10.53 5.46
N SER A 152 -7.22 11.43 4.88
CA SER A 152 -6.77 11.38 3.49
C SER A 152 -5.47 12.14 3.33
N LEU A 153 -4.68 11.76 2.33
CA LEU A 153 -3.48 12.50 1.95
C LEU A 153 -3.17 12.34 0.47
N THR A 154 -2.50 13.32 -0.11
CA THR A 154 -1.95 13.25 -1.46
C THR A 154 -0.59 13.95 -1.51
N TYR A 155 0.29 13.47 -2.38
CA TYR A 155 1.58 14.13 -2.62
C TYR A 155 1.42 15.20 -3.71
N SER A 156 1.97 16.39 -3.45
CA SER A 156 1.96 17.51 -4.39
C SER A 156 3.22 18.36 -4.25
N ASN A 157 4.04 18.42 -5.31
CA ASN A 157 5.19 19.35 -5.42
C ASN A 157 6.09 19.39 -4.16
N GLY A 158 6.53 18.23 -3.68
CA GLY A 158 7.39 18.14 -2.50
C GLY A 158 6.66 18.35 -1.16
N SER A 159 5.34 18.39 -1.13
CA SER A 159 4.53 18.47 0.09
C SER A 159 3.52 17.33 0.17
N LEU A 160 3.11 16.96 1.38
CA LEU A 160 1.84 16.26 1.60
C LEU A 160 0.73 17.26 1.82
N ILE A 161 -0.36 17.07 1.08
CA ILE A 161 -1.64 17.70 1.36
C ILE A 161 -2.47 16.68 2.11
N ILE A 162 -2.94 17.05 3.29
CA ILE A 162 -3.51 16.13 4.26
C ILE A 162 -4.91 16.64 4.62
N GLY A 163 -5.92 15.81 4.39
CA GLY A 163 -7.25 16.01 4.94
C GLY A 163 -7.30 15.45 6.36
N ALA A 164 -7.88 16.24 7.27
CA ALA A 164 -7.94 15.89 8.68
C ALA A 164 -9.18 16.46 9.37
N ALA A 165 -9.43 15.96 10.59
CA ALA A 165 -10.35 16.54 11.55
C ALA A 165 -9.62 16.74 12.88
N ALA A 166 -9.70 17.94 13.47
CA ALA A 166 -9.00 18.29 14.70
C ALA A 166 -9.97 18.62 15.83
N ASP A 167 -9.55 18.31 17.05
CA ASP A 167 -10.29 18.59 18.27
C ASP A 167 -10.35 20.11 18.53
N ILE A 168 -11.55 20.68 18.37
CA ILE A 168 -11.79 22.12 18.56
C ILE A 168 -11.61 22.55 20.03
N ASP A 169 -11.82 21.65 20.99
CA ASP A 169 -11.66 21.95 22.42
C ASP A 169 -10.17 22.06 22.80
N LYS A 170 -9.28 21.48 21.99
CA LYS A 170 -7.83 21.56 22.14
C LYS A 170 -7.20 22.65 21.28
N ASN A 171 -7.95 23.24 20.35
CA ASN A 171 -7.46 24.31 19.48
C ASN A 171 -8.52 25.40 19.29
N SER A 172 -8.44 26.43 20.12
CA SER A 172 -9.36 27.57 20.12
C SER A 172 -9.34 28.42 18.83
N THR A 173 -8.39 28.20 17.93
CA THR A 173 -8.35 28.88 16.61
C THR A 173 -9.27 28.23 15.58
N LEU A 174 -9.73 26.99 15.84
CA LEU A 174 -10.61 26.25 14.96
C LEU A 174 -12.07 26.65 15.20
N LYS A 175 -12.79 26.87 14.10
CA LYS A 175 -14.24 27.12 14.10
C LYS A 175 -15.06 25.87 13.78
N SER A 176 -14.40 24.88 13.20
CA SER A 176 -14.94 23.59 12.82
C SER A 176 -13.80 22.56 12.87
N PRO A 177 -14.10 21.26 13.07
CA PRO A 177 -13.06 20.25 13.15
C PRO A 177 -12.31 20.05 11.83
N ALA A 178 -12.98 20.19 10.67
CA ALA A 178 -12.36 19.93 9.38
C ALA A 178 -11.22 20.91 9.06
N ILE A 179 -10.06 20.35 8.71
CA ILE A 179 -8.87 21.12 8.32
C ILE A 179 -8.18 20.48 7.12
N VAL A 180 -7.36 21.28 6.44
CA VAL A 180 -6.39 20.82 5.45
C VAL A 180 -5.00 21.23 5.93
N ILE A 181 -4.10 20.26 6.05
CA ILE A 181 -2.71 20.49 6.42
C ILE A 181 -1.84 20.38 5.17
N ASN A 182 -1.00 21.38 4.91
CA ASN A 182 0.08 21.29 3.94
C ASN A 182 1.41 21.15 4.70
N MET A 183 2.07 20.01 4.51
CA MET A 183 3.35 19.68 5.13
C MET A 183 4.42 19.54 4.04
N PRO A 184 5.32 20.52 3.90
CA PRO A 184 6.52 20.36 3.08
C PRO A 184 7.36 19.17 3.56
N LEU A 185 7.86 18.39 2.61
CA LEU A 185 8.72 17.24 2.86
C LEU A 185 10.18 17.61 2.65
N SER A 186 11.08 16.96 3.39
CA SER A 186 12.53 17.04 3.19
C SER A 186 13.01 15.73 2.58
N SER A 187 13.42 15.74 1.31
CA SER A 187 13.83 14.51 0.58
C SER A 187 12.80 13.37 0.67
N GLY A 188 11.50 13.73 0.62
CA GLY A 188 10.39 12.79 0.75
C GLY A 188 9.98 12.45 2.19
N MET A 189 10.70 12.93 3.21
CA MET A 189 10.45 12.66 4.62
C MET A 189 9.56 13.71 5.28
N LEU A 190 8.82 13.30 6.32
CA LEU A 190 7.95 14.18 7.10
C LEU A 190 8.76 15.26 7.80
N THR A 191 8.15 16.43 7.96
CA THR A 191 8.74 17.55 8.71
C THR A 191 7.75 18.07 9.74
N ASP A 192 8.28 18.82 10.69
CA ASP A 192 7.51 19.52 11.71
C ASP A 192 6.99 20.89 11.22
N LYS A 193 7.26 21.23 9.95
CA LYS A 193 6.82 22.46 9.30
C LYS A 193 5.54 22.18 8.54
N TYR A 194 4.48 22.89 8.88
CA TYR A 194 3.22 22.77 8.17
C TYR A 194 2.40 24.05 8.26
N THR A 195 1.40 24.14 7.39
CA THR A 195 0.37 25.18 7.40
C THR A 195 -0.99 24.53 7.46
N THR A 196 -1.89 25.08 8.27
CA THR A 196 -3.25 24.57 8.42
C THR A 196 -4.24 25.57 7.83
N THR A 197 -5.10 25.08 6.94
CA THR A 197 -6.24 25.82 6.40
C THR A 197 -7.51 25.28 7.06
N ASN A 198 -8.22 26.14 7.78
CA ASN A 198 -9.51 25.78 8.35
C ASN A 198 -10.58 25.75 7.24
N VAL A 199 -11.33 24.66 7.14
CA VAL A 199 -12.43 24.47 6.19
C VAL A 199 -13.71 24.10 6.95
N GLU A 200 -14.86 24.52 6.43
CA GLU A 200 -16.13 24.23 7.08
C GLU A 200 -16.50 22.74 6.94
N GLY A 201 -16.92 22.13 8.04
CA GLY A 201 -17.41 20.75 8.10
C GLY A 201 -16.87 19.99 9.30
N TYR A 202 -17.37 18.78 9.50
CA TYR A 202 -16.92 17.90 10.60
C TYR A 202 -15.62 17.17 10.28
N VAL A 203 -15.35 16.90 9.00
CA VAL A 203 -14.17 16.18 8.58
C VAL A 203 -13.87 16.49 7.12
N THR A 204 -12.60 16.73 6.79
CA THR A 204 -12.12 16.67 5.42
C THR A 204 -12.04 15.20 5.02
N THR A 205 -12.93 14.72 4.15
CA THR A 205 -13.03 13.30 3.81
C THR A 205 -12.00 12.86 2.78
N ASP A 206 -11.65 13.76 1.86
CA ASP A 206 -10.67 13.48 0.82
C ASP A 206 -9.98 14.75 0.31
N VAL A 207 -8.77 14.58 -0.22
CA VAL A 207 -7.96 15.66 -0.80
C VAL A 207 -7.31 15.21 -2.10
N THR A 208 -7.24 16.11 -3.07
CA THR A 208 -6.48 15.93 -4.31
C THR A 208 -5.78 17.22 -4.69
N SER A 209 -4.92 17.19 -5.71
CA SER A 209 -4.13 18.36 -6.08
C SER A 209 -3.74 18.37 -7.54
N ASN A 210 -3.49 19.57 -8.05
CA ASN A 210 -2.77 19.81 -9.29
C ASN A 210 -1.59 20.75 -9.01
N SER A 211 -0.94 21.25 -10.06
CA SER A 211 0.25 22.09 -9.92
C SER A 211 0.02 23.41 -9.19
N GLY A 212 -1.18 23.99 -9.26
CA GLY A 212 -1.49 25.33 -8.77
C GLY A 212 -2.48 25.38 -7.60
N SER A 213 -3.18 24.28 -7.31
CA SER A 213 -4.20 24.22 -6.27
C SER A 213 -4.32 22.83 -5.66
N TYR A 214 -4.81 22.80 -4.42
CA TYR A 214 -5.32 21.59 -3.80
C TYR A 214 -6.84 21.71 -3.68
N PHE A 215 -7.50 20.57 -3.76
CA PHE A 215 -8.94 20.45 -3.59
C PHE A 215 -9.22 19.59 -2.39
N ALA A 216 -10.14 20.05 -1.55
CA ALA A 216 -10.55 19.34 -0.36
C ALA A 216 -12.06 19.22 -0.37
N VAL A 217 -12.57 18.07 0.06
CA VAL A 217 -14.00 17.87 0.25
C VAL A 217 -14.29 17.55 1.70
N THR A 218 -15.37 18.10 2.22
CA THR A 218 -15.83 17.84 3.59
C THR A 218 -17.11 17.01 3.58
N GLY A 219 -17.23 16.09 4.55
CA GLY A 219 -18.44 15.28 4.75
C GLY A 219 -19.53 16.07 5.47
N ASP A 220 -20.79 15.60 5.35
CA ASP A 220 -22.03 16.12 5.96
C ASP A 220 -22.20 17.66 6.04
N GLN A 221 -23.21 18.21 5.36
CA GLN A 221 -23.33 19.68 5.15
C GLN A 221 -22.03 20.30 4.59
N GLY A 222 -21.32 19.52 3.77
CA GLY A 222 -19.96 19.80 3.35
C GLY A 222 -19.83 20.71 2.13
N SER A 223 -18.58 20.87 1.68
CA SER A 223 -18.25 21.67 0.51
C SER A 223 -17.02 21.12 -0.22
N LEU A 224 -16.96 21.38 -1.52
CA LEU A 224 -15.74 21.32 -2.31
C LEU A 224 -15.01 22.66 -2.16
N PHE A 225 -13.78 22.63 -1.67
CA PHE A 225 -12.89 23.77 -1.54
C PHE A 225 -11.78 23.69 -2.56
N LYS A 226 -11.46 24.83 -3.18
CA LYS A 226 -10.24 25.03 -3.97
C LYS A 226 -9.29 25.94 -3.21
N ILE A 227 -8.11 25.44 -2.88
CA ILE A 227 -7.11 26.12 -2.06
C ILE A 227 -5.88 26.39 -2.91
N ASN A 228 -5.41 27.64 -2.94
CA ASN A 228 -4.25 28.02 -3.72
C ASN A 228 -2.97 27.38 -3.16
N ALA A 229 -2.16 26.77 -4.03
CA ALA A 229 -0.99 26.02 -3.58
C ALA A 229 0.16 26.90 -3.05
N ALA A 230 0.24 28.17 -3.44
CA ALA A 230 1.25 29.09 -2.91
C ALA A 230 0.77 29.73 -1.61
N SER A 231 -0.34 30.48 -1.67
CA SER A 231 -0.84 31.30 -0.58
C SER A 231 -1.58 30.53 0.51
N LYS A 232 -1.98 29.27 0.24
CA LYS A 232 -2.82 28.44 1.13
C LYS A 232 -4.21 29.03 1.40
N ALA A 233 -4.59 30.08 0.68
CA ALA A 233 -5.90 30.69 0.81
C ALA A 233 -6.95 29.91 0.03
N ILE A 234 -8.17 29.83 0.58
CA ILE A 234 -9.34 29.35 -0.15
C ILE A 234 -9.64 30.34 -1.29
N SER A 235 -9.64 29.83 -2.51
CA SER A 235 -9.86 30.59 -3.75
C SER A 235 -11.19 30.25 -4.43
N GLY A 236 -11.86 29.18 -4.00
CA GLY A 236 -13.19 28.80 -4.47
C GLY A 236 -13.85 27.81 -3.50
N LYS A 237 -15.18 27.83 -3.48
CA LYS A 237 -16.02 26.94 -2.65
C LYS A 237 -17.32 26.63 -3.38
N VAL A 238 -17.75 25.37 -3.33
CA VAL A 238 -19.08 24.93 -3.77
C VAL A 238 -19.70 24.04 -2.70
N ALA A 239 -20.89 24.40 -2.22
CA ALA A 239 -21.59 23.60 -1.22
C ALA A 239 -22.18 22.34 -1.87
N VAL A 240 -21.84 21.17 -1.32
CA VAL A 240 -22.42 19.88 -1.69
C VAL A 240 -22.43 19.01 -0.46
N GLU A 241 -23.60 18.50 -0.11
CA GLU A 241 -23.74 17.66 1.07
C GLU A 241 -23.03 16.31 0.89
N ASP A 242 -22.50 15.80 2.01
CA ASP A 242 -22.02 14.43 2.15
C ASP A 242 -20.96 14.02 1.10
N LEU A 243 -19.95 14.87 0.88
CA LEU A 243 -18.85 14.54 -0.02
C LEU A 243 -17.93 13.49 0.60
N ARG A 244 -17.59 12.48 -0.20
CA ARG A 244 -16.83 11.29 0.19
C ARG A 244 -15.45 11.24 -0.45
N SER A 245 -15.35 11.65 -1.71
CA SER A 245 -14.11 11.59 -2.46
C SER A 245 -14.01 12.69 -3.52
N VAL A 246 -12.77 13.07 -3.85
CA VAL A 246 -12.46 14.05 -4.89
C VAL A 246 -11.27 13.58 -5.73
N ALA A 247 -11.38 13.69 -7.04
CA ALA A 247 -10.32 13.35 -7.97
C ALA A 247 -10.27 14.33 -9.14
N ILE A 248 -9.11 14.40 -9.81
CA ILE A 248 -8.89 15.26 -10.97
C ILE A 248 -8.75 14.39 -12.21
N SER A 249 -9.39 14.80 -13.30
CA SER A 249 -9.22 14.20 -14.62
C SER A 249 -9.15 15.31 -15.68
N GLY A 250 -7.94 15.61 -16.15
CA GLY A 250 -7.71 16.73 -17.05
C GLY A 250 -8.09 18.08 -16.43
N ASP A 251 -9.02 18.79 -17.08
CA ASP A 251 -9.56 20.09 -16.67
C ASP A 251 -10.77 19.98 -15.73
N LYS A 252 -11.03 18.79 -15.18
CA LYS A 252 -12.20 18.50 -14.33
C LYS A 252 -11.80 18.16 -12.91
N VAL A 253 -12.58 18.66 -11.95
CA VAL A 253 -12.62 18.17 -10.58
C VAL A 253 -13.91 17.37 -10.42
N VAL A 254 -13.77 16.10 -10.07
CA VAL A 254 -14.89 15.17 -9.91
C VAL A 254 -15.05 14.88 -8.43
N THR A 255 -16.25 15.06 -7.91
CA THR A 255 -16.58 14.71 -6.53
C THR A 255 -17.63 13.61 -6.48
N LEU A 256 -17.52 12.76 -5.47
CA LEU A 256 -18.55 11.78 -5.12
C LEU A 256 -19.24 12.26 -3.84
N SER A 257 -20.55 12.47 -3.93
CA SER A 257 -21.45 12.71 -2.80
C SER A 257 -22.25 11.45 -2.51
N GLY A 258 -22.39 11.09 -1.23
CA GLY A 258 -23.22 9.97 -0.82
C GLY A 258 -24.69 10.17 -1.21
N THR A 259 -25.19 11.40 -1.13
CA THR A 259 -26.60 11.74 -1.38
C THR A 259 -26.89 12.19 -2.82
N LYS A 260 -25.93 12.82 -3.50
CA LYS A 260 -26.11 13.36 -4.86
C LYS A 260 -25.47 12.54 -5.97
N GLY A 261 -24.60 11.58 -5.64
CA GLY A 261 -23.80 10.86 -6.61
C GLY A 261 -22.61 11.69 -7.11
N VAL A 262 -22.31 11.57 -8.41
CA VAL A 262 -21.13 12.21 -9.01
C VAL A 262 -21.44 13.62 -9.46
N ASN A 263 -20.54 14.56 -9.17
CA ASN A 263 -20.55 15.93 -9.67
C ASN A 263 -19.23 16.25 -10.35
N ILE A 264 -19.29 16.88 -11.52
CA ILE A 264 -18.13 17.20 -12.35
C ILE A 264 -18.10 18.71 -12.53
N TYR A 265 -17.03 19.32 -12.06
CA TYR A 265 -16.79 20.75 -12.11
C TYR A 265 -15.62 21.05 -13.05
N ASN A 266 -15.64 22.23 -13.68
CA ASN A 266 -14.44 22.78 -14.26
C ASN A 266 -13.42 23.06 -13.15
N GLU A 267 -12.20 22.53 -13.28
CA GLU A 267 -11.15 22.61 -12.26
C GLU A 267 -10.79 24.06 -11.93
N SER A 268 -10.76 24.93 -12.94
CA SER A 268 -10.30 26.31 -12.78
C SER A 268 -11.33 27.18 -12.07
N THR A 269 -12.60 27.08 -12.47
CA THR A 269 -13.70 27.98 -12.04
C THR A 269 -14.63 27.38 -10.99
N LEU A 270 -14.57 26.06 -10.76
CA LEU A 270 -15.56 25.28 -10.03
C LEU A 270 -17.00 25.38 -10.59
N ALA A 271 -17.19 25.78 -11.84
CA ALA A 271 -18.50 25.74 -12.48
C ALA A 271 -18.95 24.28 -12.68
N LEU A 272 -20.16 23.94 -12.22
CA LEU A 272 -20.73 22.61 -12.41
C LEU A 272 -20.98 22.38 -13.91
N GLN A 273 -20.36 21.34 -14.46
CA GLN A 273 -20.52 20.95 -15.86
C GLN A 273 -21.53 19.81 -16.01
N LYS A 274 -21.53 18.88 -15.05
CA LYS A 274 -22.38 17.68 -15.11
C LYS A 274 -22.57 17.07 -13.72
N SER A 275 -23.70 16.40 -13.53
CA SER A 275 -23.91 15.51 -12.39
C SER A 275 -24.78 14.32 -12.80
N PHE A 276 -24.64 13.21 -12.08
CA PHE A 276 -25.48 12.03 -12.22
C PHE A 276 -25.51 11.22 -10.93
N THR A 277 -26.61 10.49 -10.72
CA THR A 277 -26.81 9.72 -9.51
C THR A 277 -26.00 8.41 -9.52
N THR A 278 -25.66 7.95 -8.33
CA THR A 278 -25.07 6.63 -8.08
C THR A 278 -26.02 5.80 -7.23
N SER A 279 -25.59 4.63 -6.76
CA SER A 279 -26.30 3.91 -5.69
C SER A 279 -26.57 4.81 -4.46
N THR A 280 -27.60 4.43 -3.69
CA THR A 280 -27.89 4.97 -2.36
C THR A 280 -26.66 4.89 -1.46
N ASP A 281 -26.51 5.87 -0.58
CA ASP A 281 -25.38 5.94 0.34
C ASP A 281 -25.33 4.81 1.36
N VAL A 282 -24.11 4.53 1.82
CA VAL A 282 -23.84 3.70 2.99
C VAL A 282 -23.00 4.54 3.95
N LYS A 283 -23.61 4.99 5.05
CA LYS A 283 -23.03 5.98 5.97
C LYS A 283 -21.61 5.63 6.43
N ALA A 284 -21.36 4.36 6.76
CA ALA A 284 -20.07 3.89 7.26
C ALA A 284 -19.02 3.63 6.14
N SER A 285 -19.40 3.72 4.86
CA SER A 285 -18.50 3.43 3.75
C SER A 285 -17.70 4.66 3.34
N LYS A 286 -16.41 4.45 3.05
CA LYS A 286 -15.52 5.52 2.58
C LYS A 286 -15.92 6.05 1.21
N ARG A 287 -16.24 5.15 0.27
CA ARG A 287 -16.60 5.40 -1.13
C ARG A 287 -15.63 6.34 -1.87
N THR A 288 -14.69 5.76 -2.60
CA THR A 288 -13.76 6.46 -3.51
C THR A 288 -14.13 6.32 -4.99
N ILE A 289 -13.48 7.16 -5.81
CA ILE A 289 -13.52 7.13 -7.27
C ILE A 289 -12.12 7.00 -7.88
N ASP A 290 -12.02 6.42 -9.07
CA ASP A 290 -10.81 6.45 -9.91
C ASP A 290 -11.19 6.32 -11.40
N PHE A 291 -10.22 6.50 -12.30
CA PHE A 291 -10.46 6.57 -13.74
C PHE A 291 -9.73 5.48 -14.54
N ASP A 292 -10.39 4.97 -15.58
CA ASP A 292 -9.81 4.15 -16.65
C ASP A 292 -10.18 4.79 -18.00
N GLY A 293 -9.36 5.72 -18.48
CA GLY A 293 -9.67 6.56 -19.63
C GLY A 293 -10.91 7.42 -19.37
N THR A 294 -11.97 7.24 -20.18
CA THR A 294 -13.26 7.92 -19.95
C THR A 294 -14.16 7.22 -18.94
N LYS A 295 -13.79 6.03 -18.45
CA LYS A 295 -14.57 5.33 -17.44
C LYS A 295 -14.27 5.92 -16.06
N LEU A 296 -15.31 6.36 -15.36
CA LEU A 296 -15.30 6.67 -13.94
C LEU A 296 -15.76 5.43 -13.16
N LEU A 297 -14.88 4.88 -12.35
CA LEU A 297 -15.17 3.80 -11.43
C LEU A 297 -15.58 4.40 -10.09
N VAL A 298 -16.67 3.91 -9.52
CA VAL A 298 -17.29 4.42 -8.30
C VAL A 298 -17.55 3.27 -7.33
N SER A 299 -16.94 3.32 -6.15
CA SER A 299 -17.30 2.38 -5.09
C SER A 299 -18.66 2.74 -4.48
N GLU A 300 -19.59 1.79 -4.55
CA GLU A 300 -21.02 1.96 -4.29
C GLU A 300 -21.46 1.22 -3.02
N GLY A 301 -20.53 1.02 -2.07
CA GLY A 301 -20.80 0.40 -0.78
C GLY A 301 -21.37 -1.00 -0.92
N TYR A 302 -22.58 -1.24 -0.38
CA TYR A 302 -23.28 -2.52 -0.46
C TYR A 302 -23.71 -2.90 -1.88
N LYS A 303 -23.68 -1.96 -2.84
CA LYS A 303 -24.02 -2.24 -4.24
C LYS A 303 -22.81 -2.66 -5.08
N GLY A 304 -21.60 -2.70 -4.49
CA GLY A 304 -20.41 -3.12 -5.20
C GLY A 304 -19.72 -1.97 -5.92
N LEU A 305 -19.34 -2.20 -7.18
CA LEU A 305 -18.64 -1.23 -8.03
C LEU A 305 -19.54 -0.81 -9.21
N GLY A 306 -19.72 0.50 -9.37
CA GLY A 306 -20.33 1.10 -10.55
C GLY A 306 -19.28 1.61 -11.53
N VAL A 307 -19.44 1.34 -12.82
CA VAL A 307 -18.59 1.89 -13.89
C VAL A 307 -19.45 2.79 -14.77
N TYR A 308 -19.03 4.04 -14.94
CA TYR A 308 -19.77 5.07 -15.66
C TYR A 308 -18.91 5.68 -16.76
N ASP A 309 -19.49 6.16 -17.85
CA ASP A 309 -18.77 7.05 -18.77
C ASP A 309 -18.84 8.49 -18.24
N ILE A 310 -17.67 9.11 -18.05
CA ILE A 310 -17.55 10.44 -17.44
C ILE A 310 -18.19 11.55 -18.29
N ASN A 311 -18.28 11.36 -19.61
CA ASN A 311 -18.75 12.39 -20.52
C ASN A 311 -20.27 12.38 -20.65
N SER A 312 -20.89 11.22 -20.73
CA SER A 312 -22.34 11.04 -20.82
C SER A 312 -23.01 10.96 -19.45
N GLY A 313 -22.35 10.39 -18.44
CA GLY A 313 -22.93 10.01 -17.16
C GLY A 313 -23.64 8.64 -17.18
N SER A 314 -23.60 7.92 -18.31
CA SER A 314 -24.24 6.62 -18.46
C SER A 314 -23.51 5.54 -17.67
N LYS A 315 -24.25 4.69 -16.97
CA LYS A 315 -23.70 3.50 -16.30
C LYS A 315 -23.36 2.44 -17.36
N LEU A 316 -22.08 2.09 -17.46
CA LEU A 316 -21.52 1.12 -18.41
C LEU A 316 -21.54 -0.31 -17.86
N GLN A 317 -21.30 -0.46 -16.56
CA GLN A 317 -21.24 -1.76 -15.89
C GLN A 317 -21.65 -1.63 -14.42
N THR A 318 -22.31 -2.66 -13.89
CA THR A 318 -22.50 -2.86 -12.45
C THR A 318 -21.83 -4.15 -12.07
N ILE A 319 -20.98 -4.12 -11.05
CA ILE A 319 -20.32 -5.30 -10.49
C ILE A 319 -20.82 -5.44 -9.05
N PRO A 320 -21.71 -6.41 -8.78
CA PRO A 320 -22.28 -6.56 -7.44
C PRO A 320 -21.23 -7.09 -6.46
N LEU A 321 -21.36 -6.67 -5.21
CA LEU A 321 -20.67 -7.33 -4.11
C LEU A 321 -21.42 -8.63 -3.78
N ALA A 322 -20.75 -9.77 -3.92
CA ALA A 322 -21.40 -11.10 -3.85
C ALA A 322 -22.14 -11.34 -2.51
N VAL A 323 -21.58 -10.88 -1.40
CA VAL A 323 -22.21 -10.93 -0.07
C VAL A 323 -22.03 -9.58 0.59
N ALA A 324 -23.00 -8.69 0.43
CA ALA A 324 -23.03 -7.41 1.15
C ALA A 324 -23.44 -7.63 2.62
N GLY A 325 -22.88 -6.84 3.52
CA GLY A 325 -23.17 -6.89 4.96
C GLY A 325 -22.33 -5.88 5.72
N GLU A 326 -22.51 -5.75 7.03
CA GLU A 326 -21.86 -4.70 7.83
C GLU A 326 -20.35 -4.56 7.55
N GLU A 327 -19.63 -5.68 7.55
CA GLU A 327 -18.18 -5.74 7.29
C GLU A 327 -17.83 -5.93 5.80
N ASN A 328 -18.80 -6.28 4.95
CA ASN A 328 -18.61 -6.50 3.53
C ASN A 328 -19.20 -5.34 2.73
N VAL A 329 -18.35 -4.38 2.43
CA VAL A 329 -18.73 -3.13 1.77
C VAL A 329 -17.61 -2.67 0.83
N THR A 330 -17.96 -2.25 -0.39
CA THR A 330 -16.98 -1.69 -1.34
C THR A 330 -16.61 -0.28 -0.91
N ASN A 331 -15.44 -0.15 -0.29
CA ASN A 331 -14.99 1.10 0.31
C ASN A 331 -14.13 1.96 -0.61
N ALA A 332 -13.28 1.32 -1.41
CA ALA A 332 -12.33 2.04 -2.23
C ALA A 332 -11.93 1.23 -3.46
N LEU A 333 -11.35 1.93 -4.43
CA LEU A 333 -10.73 1.32 -5.60
C LEU A 333 -9.49 2.09 -6.03
N SER A 334 -8.63 1.43 -6.81
CA SER A 334 -7.51 2.05 -7.50
C SER A 334 -7.30 1.40 -8.86
N VAL A 335 -7.13 2.21 -9.90
CA VAL A 335 -6.77 1.78 -11.25
C VAL A 335 -5.27 1.99 -11.45
N ASN A 336 -4.59 0.96 -11.97
CA ASN A 336 -3.16 1.04 -12.28
C ASN A 336 -2.82 0.06 -13.41
N GLU A 337 -2.13 0.56 -14.45
CA GLU A 337 -1.55 -0.23 -15.54
C GLU A 337 -2.46 -1.34 -16.11
N GLY A 338 -3.72 -0.99 -16.40
CA GLY A 338 -4.65 -1.92 -17.02
C GLY A 338 -5.37 -2.85 -16.03
N TYR A 339 -5.25 -2.62 -14.73
CA TYR A 339 -5.97 -3.34 -13.68
C TYR A 339 -6.76 -2.38 -12.78
N ALA A 340 -7.86 -2.87 -12.21
CA ALA A 340 -8.60 -2.20 -11.15
C ALA A 340 -8.61 -3.09 -9.90
N PHE A 341 -8.21 -2.51 -8.77
CA PHE A 341 -8.16 -3.14 -7.46
C PHE A 341 -9.29 -2.58 -6.61
N VAL A 342 -10.09 -3.44 -5.99
CA VAL A 342 -11.32 -3.03 -5.29
C VAL A 342 -11.31 -3.58 -3.87
N ALA A 343 -11.28 -2.68 -2.89
CA ALA A 343 -11.24 -3.00 -1.48
C ALA A 343 -12.68 -3.21 -0.96
N ASN A 344 -13.02 -4.46 -0.65
CA ASN A 344 -14.38 -4.89 -0.32
C ASN A 344 -14.56 -5.28 1.15
N GLY A 345 -13.88 -4.57 2.05
CA GLY A 345 -13.94 -4.84 3.48
C GLY A 345 -13.47 -6.26 3.81
N ALA A 346 -14.23 -6.99 4.61
CA ALA A 346 -13.93 -8.37 4.99
C ALA A 346 -14.06 -9.38 3.83
N ALA A 347 -14.60 -8.98 2.66
CA ALA A 347 -14.59 -9.81 1.46
C ALA A 347 -13.24 -9.78 0.71
N GLY A 348 -12.25 -9.03 1.21
CA GLY A 348 -10.90 -8.98 0.67
C GLY A 348 -10.71 -7.98 -0.46
N LEU A 349 -9.72 -8.23 -1.32
CA LEU A 349 -9.35 -7.36 -2.43
C LEU A 349 -9.68 -8.03 -3.77
N ASN A 350 -10.65 -7.50 -4.51
CA ASN A 350 -10.92 -7.98 -5.86
C ASN A 350 -9.97 -7.34 -6.88
N VAL A 351 -9.54 -8.16 -7.84
CA VAL A 351 -8.65 -7.75 -8.94
C VAL A 351 -9.39 -7.93 -10.26
N TYR A 352 -9.52 -6.84 -11.01
CA TYR A 352 -10.12 -6.84 -12.34
C TYR A 352 -9.10 -6.44 -13.39
N LYS A 353 -9.14 -7.08 -14.55
CA LYS A 353 -8.50 -6.59 -15.76
C LYS A 353 -9.40 -5.53 -16.40
N THR A 354 -8.82 -4.39 -16.75
CA THR A 354 -9.51 -3.33 -17.49
C THR A 354 -9.63 -3.68 -18.98
N GLY A 355 -10.58 -3.05 -19.66
CA GLY A 355 -10.91 -3.32 -21.05
C GLY A 355 -12.20 -2.61 -21.44
N ALA A 356 -12.93 -3.13 -22.43
CA ALA A 356 -14.27 -2.62 -22.73
C ALA A 356 -15.22 -2.78 -21.51
N GLN A 357 -15.10 -3.91 -20.82
CA GLN A 357 -15.70 -4.19 -19.51
C GLN A 357 -14.59 -4.64 -18.57
N LEU A 358 -14.79 -4.46 -17.26
CA LEU A 358 -13.91 -5.03 -16.24
C LEU A 358 -14.13 -6.54 -16.17
N GLY A 359 -13.05 -7.31 -16.38
CA GLY A 359 -13.03 -8.76 -16.26
C GLY A 359 -12.43 -9.19 -14.92
N LEU A 360 -13.19 -9.88 -14.08
CA LEU A 360 -12.72 -10.34 -12.78
C LEU A 360 -11.63 -11.41 -12.93
N LEU A 361 -10.44 -11.14 -12.38
CA LEU A 361 -9.37 -12.14 -12.25
C LEU A 361 -9.55 -12.98 -10.97
N GLY A 362 -10.11 -12.36 -9.93
CA GLY A 362 -10.59 -13.02 -8.72
C GLY A 362 -10.38 -12.19 -7.45
N THR A 363 -10.29 -12.86 -6.31
CA THR A 363 -10.13 -12.24 -4.99
C THR A 363 -8.79 -12.62 -4.37
N VAL A 364 -8.06 -11.62 -3.86
CA VAL A 364 -6.97 -11.83 -2.92
C VAL A 364 -7.56 -11.81 -1.51
N ASP A 365 -7.34 -12.88 -0.76
CA ASP A 365 -7.70 -12.93 0.66
C ASP A 365 -6.75 -12.03 1.45
N ILE A 366 -7.31 -11.06 2.17
CA ILE A 366 -6.57 -10.11 2.99
C ILE A 366 -6.99 -10.34 4.43
N LEU A 367 -6.03 -10.63 5.31
CA LEU A 367 -6.32 -10.78 6.73
C LEU A 367 -6.75 -9.43 7.33
N GLY A 368 -8.03 -9.34 7.68
CA GLY A 368 -8.67 -8.13 8.17
C GLY A 368 -9.64 -7.52 7.14
N SER A 369 -10.10 -6.29 7.39
CA SER A 369 -11.03 -5.60 6.49
C SER A 369 -10.27 -4.68 5.54
N SER A 370 -10.39 -4.92 4.23
CA SER A 370 -9.79 -4.07 3.18
C SER A 370 -10.60 -2.78 3.03
N ASN A 371 -10.12 -1.69 3.66
CA ASN A 371 -10.85 -0.41 3.74
C ASN A 371 -10.36 0.64 2.74
N TYR A 372 -9.12 0.56 2.29
CA TYR A 372 -8.58 1.41 1.25
C TYR A 372 -7.54 0.66 0.43
N VAL A 373 -7.43 0.98 -0.86
CA VAL A 373 -6.39 0.44 -1.73
C VAL A 373 -5.78 1.55 -2.57
N LYS A 374 -4.45 1.56 -2.70
CA LYS A 374 -3.73 2.34 -3.70
C LYS A 374 -2.78 1.42 -4.44
N SER A 375 -2.81 1.44 -5.77
CA SER A 375 -1.78 0.80 -6.59
C SER A 375 -0.97 1.86 -7.34
N SER A 376 0.34 1.64 -7.42
CA SER A 376 1.27 2.48 -8.16
C SER A 376 2.48 1.64 -8.58
N GLY A 377 2.86 1.72 -9.85
CA GLY A 377 3.92 0.90 -10.42
C GLY A 377 3.67 -0.59 -10.16
N ASN A 378 4.60 -1.26 -9.50
CA ASN A 378 4.53 -2.70 -9.20
C ASN A 378 3.90 -3.03 -7.85
N PHE A 379 3.35 -2.07 -7.11
CA PHE A 379 2.84 -2.29 -5.76
C PHE A 379 1.35 -2.01 -5.62
N ILE A 380 0.75 -2.71 -4.68
CA ILE A 380 -0.61 -2.56 -4.19
C ILE A 380 -0.51 -2.42 -2.68
N TYR A 381 -1.06 -1.32 -2.15
CA TYR A 381 -1.06 -0.98 -0.75
C TYR A 381 -2.49 -1.08 -0.23
N VAL A 382 -2.75 -1.97 0.71
CA VAL A 382 -4.09 -2.18 1.28
C VAL A 382 -4.10 -1.70 2.72
N ALA A 383 -4.88 -0.66 3.02
CA ALA A 383 -5.09 -0.21 4.38
C ALA A 383 -6.18 -1.06 5.03
N SER A 384 -5.82 -1.78 6.08
CA SER A 384 -6.67 -2.79 6.73
C SER A 384 -7.17 -2.36 8.11
N GLY A 385 -7.36 -1.06 8.34
CA GLY A 385 -7.78 -0.51 9.64
C GLY A 385 -6.80 -0.85 10.75
N LYS A 386 -7.28 -1.52 11.81
CA LYS A 386 -6.44 -2.01 12.92
C LYS A 386 -5.45 -3.12 12.51
N GLY A 387 -5.66 -3.75 11.35
CA GLY A 387 -4.74 -4.72 10.76
C GLY A 387 -3.53 -4.09 10.06
N GLY A 388 -3.39 -2.77 10.09
CA GLY A 388 -2.24 -2.07 9.52
C GLY A 388 -2.28 -1.96 8.01
N LEU A 389 -1.09 -1.79 7.42
CA LEU A 389 -0.91 -1.76 5.98
C LEU A 389 -0.45 -3.13 5.47
N LYS A 390 -1.04 -3.62 4.38
CA LYS A 390 -0.48 -4.72 3.59
C LYS A 390 0.24 -4.17 2.37
N ILE A 391 1.45 -4.65 2.10
CA ILE A 391 2.24 -4.28 0.92
C ILE A 391 2.34 -5.50 0.03
N ILE A 392 1.72 -5.43 -1.14
CA ILE A 392 1.67 -6.50 -2.12
C ILE A 392 2.42 -6.05 -3.36
N LYS A 393 3.34 -6.88 -3.83
CA LYS A 393 4.06 -6.70 -5.07
C LYS A 393 3.39 -7.52 -6.18
N MET A 394 3.16 -6.87 -7.32
CA MET A 394 2.84 -7.51 -8.59
C MET A 394 4.13 -8.00 -9.24
N GLU A 395 4.18 -9.29 -9.55
CA GLU A 395 5.31 -9.89 -10.27
C GLU A 395 5.09 -9.78 -11.77
N LYS A 396 5.26 -8.58 -12.31
CA LYS A 396 5.12 -8.37 -13.75
C LYS A 396 6.25 -9.07 -14.49
N PRO A 397 5.96 -9.75 -15.62
CA PRO A 397 7.01 -10.33 -16.44
C PRO A 397 7.80 -9.19 -17.07
N ASN A 398 9.12 -9.25 -17.02
CA ASN A 398 9.94 -8.40 -17.87
C ASN A 398 9.79 -8.84 -19.32
N THR A 399 9.70 -7.86 -20.22
CA THR A 399 9.17 -8.05 -21.57
C THR A 399 10.24 -8.41 -22.61
N THR A 400 11.50 -8.57 -22.21
CA THR A 400 12.61 -8.81 -23.14
C THR A 400 13.57 -9.87 -22.60
N PHE A 401 13.52 -11.07 -23.19
CA PHE A 401 14.55 -12.09 -23.00
C PHE A 401 14.93 -12.72 -24.33
N ASP A 402 16.21 -12.63 -24.65
CA ASP A 402 16.78 -13.32 -25.79
C ASP A 402 16.68 -14.84 -25.60
N GLY A 403 16.23 -15.53 -26.66
CA GLY A 403 16.05 -17.00 -26.64
C GLY A 403 14.72 -17.50 -26.06
N CYS A 404 13.77 -16.60 -25.76
CA CYS A 404 12.43 -16.97 -25.30
C CYS A 404 11.31 -16.62 -26.32
N THR A 405 11.70 -16.16 -27.51
CA THR A 405 10.78 -15.83 -28.60
C THR A 405 10.06 -17.09 -29.07
N GLY A 406 8.73 -17.13 -28.93
CA GLY A 406 7.89 -18.23 -29.41
C GLY A 406 7.39 -19.21 -28.34
N TYR A 407 7.75 -19.04 -27.06
CA TYR A 407 7.15 -19.83 -25.98
C TYR A 407 5.74 -19.36 -25.65
N GLY A 408 4.80 -20.30 -25.51
CA GLY A 408 3.42 -20.00 -25.12
C GLY A 408 3.26 -19.63 -23.64
N THR A 409 2.13 -19.04 -23.29
CA THR A 409 1.76 -18.81 -21.90
C THR A 409 1.39 -20.12 -21.21
N TYR A 410 1.69 -20.24 -19.92
CA TYR A 410 1.30 -21.41 -19.15
C TYR A 410 -0.23 -21.53 -19.01
N ASN A 411 -0.76 -22.72 -19.26
CA ASN A 411 -2.21 -22.99 -19.26
C ASN A 411 -2.57 -24.40 -18.75
N GLN A 412 -1.70 -25.05 -17.99
CA GLN A 412 -1.84 -26.48 -17.58
C GLN A 412 -2.41 -26.67 -16.15
N GLY A 413 -3.13 -25.67 -15.62
CA GLY A 413 -3.75 -25.74 -14.28
C GLY A 413 -2.78 -25.40 -13.13
N GLN A 414 -3.21 -25.49 -11.88
CA GLN A 414 -2.45 -24.91 -10.76
C GLN A 414 -1.23 -25.70 -10.28
N ASN A 415 -1.16 -26.97 -10.61
CA ASN A 415 -0.05 -27.82 -10.20
C ASN A 415 0.72 -28.18 -11.46
N LEU A 416 1.88 -27.56 -11.64
CA LEU A 416 2.75 -27.85 -12.78
C LEU A 416 3.46 -29.17 -12.49
N ILE A 417 3.16 -30.22 -13.25
CA ILE A 417 3.86 -31.50 -13.14
C ILE A 417 4.42 -31.83 -14.52
N LEU A 418 5.75 -31.87 -14.64
CA LEU A 418 6.40 -32.44 -15.81
C LEU A 418 6.73 -33.90 -15.54
N ASN A 419 6.37 -34.78 -16.47
CA ASN A 419 6.70 -36.19 -16.40
C ASN A 419 8.18 -36.42 -16.73
N SER A 420 8.68 -37.63 -16.44
CA SER A 420 10.09 -37.95 -16.68
C SER A 420 10.48 -37.74 -18.14
N ASN A 421 11.63 -37.10 -18.36
CA ASN A 421 12.18 -36.73 -19.68
C ASN A 421 11.32 -35.76 -20.51
N GLU A 422 10.27 -35.17 -19.92
CA GLU A 422 9.45 -34.17 -20.60
C GLU A 422 10.19 -32.83 -20.72
N VAL A 423 10.11 -32.19 -21.89
CA VAL A 423 10.67 -30.85 -22.12
C VAL A 423 9.53 -29.89 -22.41
N LYS A 424 9.39 -28.85 -21.59
CA LYS A 424 8.38 -27.79 -21.76
C LYS A 424 8.99 -26.41 -21.56
N SER A 425 8.49 -25.46 -22.35
CA SER A 425 8.88 -24.07 -22.28
C SER A 425 7.66 -23.17 -22.21
N TYR A 426 7.70 -22.20 -21.31
CA TYR A 426 6.64 -21.20 -21.15
C TYR A 426 7.23 -19.79 -21.07
N SER A 427 6.41 -18.80 -21.39
CA SER A 427 6.76 -17.40 -21.17
C SER A 427 5.60 -16.57 -20.60
N GLY A 428 5.93 -15.36 -20.14
CA GLY A 428 4.98 -14.42 -19.58
C GLY A 428 4.84 -14.55 -18.06
N ALA A 429 3.65 -14.26 -17.56
CA ALA A 429 3.33 -14.30 -16.15
C ALA A 429 2.66 -15.63 -15.78
N THR A 430 3.02 -16.22 -14.65
CA THR A 430 2.47 -17.51 -14.21
C THR A 430 2.34 -17.57 -12.70
N SER A 431 1.13 -17.79 -12.21
CA SER A 431 0.84 -18.06 -10.80
C SER A 431 0.31 -19.47 -10.62
N ILE A 432 1.04 -20.29 -9.86
CA ILE A 432 0.74 -21.70 -9.61
C ILE A 432 0.87 -22.06 -8.14
N SER A 433 0.14 -23.10 -7.73
CA SER A 433 0.10 -23.59 -6.35
C SER A 433 1.32 -24.45 -6.03
N SER A 434 1.77 -25.28 -6.95
CA SER A 434 2.95 -26.14 -6.77
C SER A 434 3.59 -26.49 -8.11
N ALA A 435 4.84 -26.93 -8.07
CA ALA A 435 5.56 -27.39 -9.25
C ALA A 435 6.43 -28.62 -8.95
N ILE A 436 6.37 -29.64 -9.80
CA ILE A 436 7.17 -30.86 -9.75
C ILE A 436 7.81 -31.09 -11.12
N ILE A 437 9.13 -31.10 -11.16
CA ILE A 437 9.91 -31.38 -12.37
C ILE A 437 10.56 -32.75 -12.16
N ASN A 438 10.01 -33.78 -12.81
CA ASN A 438 10.44 -35.17 -12.62
C ASN A 438 11.81 -35.49 -13.25
N SER A 439 12.24 -36.74 -13.10
CA SER A 439 13.58 -37.16 -13.50
C SER A 439 13.85 -36.96 -14.99
N GLY A 440 14.95 -36.29 -15.32
CA GLY A 440 15.32 -35.93 -16.69
C GLY A 440 14.41 -34.89 -17.36
N ALA A 441 13.37 -34.41 -16.67
CA ALA A 441 12.48 -33.38 -17.20
C ALA A 441 13.17 -32.02 -17.23
N ILE A 442 12.83 -31.19 -18.22
CA ILE A 442 13.37 -29.85 -18.41
C ILE A 442 12.21 -28.86 -18.51
N LEU A 443 12.09 -28.00 -17.51
CA LEU A 443 11.23 -26.83 -17.56
C LEU A 443 12.06 -25.62 -17.94
N THR A 444 11.62 -24.86 -18.94
CA THR A 444 12.11 -23.50 -19.20
C THR A 444 10.98 -22.51 -18.98
N HIS A 445 11.19 -21.47 -18.16
CA HIS A 445 10.21 -20.40 -17.96
C HIS A 445 10.88 -19.04 -18.08
N CYS A 446 10.35 -18.19 -18.96
CA CYS A 446 10.82 -16.83 -19.16
C CYS A 446 9.76 -15.80 -18.75
N GLY A 447 10.06 -14.93 -17.80
CA GLY A 447 9.13 -13.94 -17.27
C GLY A 447 9.01 -14.06 -15.76
N SER A 448 7.79 -13.99 -15.25
CA SER A 448 7.52 -14.07 -13.83
C SER A 448 6.75 -15.33 -13.48
N ILE A 449 7.25 -16.06 -12.49
CA ILE A 449 6.61 -17.27 -11.96
C ILE A 449 6.53 -17.19 -10.44
N THR A 450 5.32 -17.33 -9.90
CA THR A 450 5.10 -17.52 -8.48
C THR A 450 4.64 -18.94 -8.18
N VAL A 451 5.27 -19.59 -7.21
CA VAL A 451 4.90 -20.91 -6.72
C VAL A 451 4.50 -20.82 -5.26
N GLN A 452 3.21 -20.99 -4.95
CA GLN A 452 2.70 -20.73 -3.60
C GLN A 452 3.22 -21.70 -2.54
N ASN A 453 3.26 -22.99 -2.86
CA ASN A 453 3.67 -24.06 -1.97
C ASN A 453 5.03 -24.62 -2.40
N ASN A 454 5.14 -25.93 -2.55
CA ASN A 454 6.41 -26.57 -2.86
C ASN A 454 6.75 -26.47 -4.36
N LEU A 455 8.03 -26.19 -4.63
CA LEU A 455 8.67 -26.37 -5.92
C LEU A 455 9.73 -27.46 -5.77
N THR A 456 9.54 -28.60 -6.44
CA THR A 456 10.40 -29.77 -6.32
C THR A 456 11.05 -30.10 -7.66
N LEU A 457 12.38 -30.07 -7.69
CA LEU A 457 13.18 -30.65 -8.77
C LEU A 457 13.59 -32.05 -8.32
N ASN A 458 13.02 -33.09 -8.94
CA ASN A 458 13.38 -34.49 -8.68
C ASN A 458 14.71 -34.85 -9.34
N SER A 459 15.23 -36.05 -9.05
CA SER A 459 16.59 -36.46 -9.45
C SER A 459 16.86 -36.26 -10.95
N GLY A 460 17.85 -35.44 -11.29
CA GLY A 460 18.20 -35.11 -12.68
C GLY A 460 17.22 -34.16 -13.40
N GLY A 461 16.18 -33.66 -12.74
CA GLY A 461 15.29 -32.64 -13.28
C GLY A 461 15.98 -31.28 -13.40
N THR A 462 15.63 -30.51 -14.43
CA THR A 462 16.22 -29.19 -14.70
C THR A 462 15.14 -28.13 -14.77
N PHE A 463 15.34 -27.01 -14.07
CA PHE A 463 14.54 -25.81 -14.23
C PHE A 463 15.41 -24.64 -14.69
N ASN A 464 15.19 -24.20 -15.92
CA ASN A 464 15.79 -23.00 -16.51
C ASN A 464 14.83 -21.83 -16.30
N MET A 465 15.09 -20.99 -15.30
CA MET A 465 14.34 -19.76 -15.11
C MET A 465 15.09 -18.57 -15.71
N LYS A 466 14.35 -17.73 -16.43
CA LYS A 466 14.79 -16.39 -16.84
C LYS A 466 13.77 -15.38 -16.35
N GLY A 467 14.18 -14.41 -15.53
CA GLY A 467 13.28 -13.42 -14.93
C GLY A 467 13.14 -13.51 -13.43
N THR A 468 11.91 -13.66 -12.95
CA THR A 468 11.61 -13.67 -11.51
C THR A 468 10.92 -14.95 -11.09
N LEU A 469 11.48 -15.63 -10.10
CA LEU A 469 10.87 -16.74 -9.38
C LEU A 469 10.62 -16.34 -7.93
N SER A 470 9.37 -16.32 -7.50
CA SER A 470 8.98 -16.13 -6.10
C SER A 470 8.31 -17.40 -5.57
N GLN A 471 8.81 -17.97 -4.47
CA GLN A 471 8.35 -19.26 -3.96
C GLN A 471 8.00 -19.21 -2.47
N GLY A 472 6.87 -19.81 -2.12
CA GLY A 472 6.53 -20.19 -0.76
C GLY A 472 5.87 -19.10 0.07
N LYS A 473 5.71 -19.41 1.36
CA LYS A 473 5.21 -18.53 2.41
C LYS A 473 6.17 -18.50 3.58
N TYR A 474 6.33 -17.33 4.18
CA TYR A 474 7.20 -17.13 5.32
C TYR A 474 6.62 -17.72 6.59
N GLY A 475 7.50 -18.24 7.45
CA GLY A 475 7.19 -18.54 8.85
C GLY A 475 6.08 -19.57 9.10
N GLN A 476 5.71 -20.37 8.10
CA GLN A 476 4.64 -21.35 8.24
C GLN A 476 5.03 -22.48 9.21
N PRO A 477 4.10 -22.99 10.05
CA PRO A 477 4.38 -24.13 10.92
C PRO A 477 4.84 -25.37 10.15
N ASN A 478 4.21 -25.61 8.98
CA ASN A 478 4.66 -26.56 7.97
C ASN A 478 5.28 -25.75 6.82
N PRO A 479 6.61 -25.64 6.75
CA PRO A 479 7.25 -24.76 5.78
C PRO A 479 7.00 -25.24 4.36
N THR A 480 6.61 -24.31 3.48
CA THR A 480 6.69 -24.51 2.04
C THR A 480 8.16 -24.57 1.63
N GLN A 481 8.52 -25.39 0.64
CA GLN A 481 9.92 -25.64 0.31
C GLN A 481 10.23 -25.53 -1.19
N LEU A 482 11.38 -24.94 -1.50
CA LEU A 482 12.10 -25.20 -2.74
C LEU A 482 13.06 -26.38 -2.50
N ILE A 483 12.80 -27.51 -3.15
CA ILE A 483 13.56 -28.75 -2.98
C ILE A 483 14.33 -29.05 -4.27
N ILE A 484 15.65 -29.15 -4.19
CA ILE A 484 16.51 -29.55 -5.31
C ILE A 484 17.14 -30.90 -4.96
N ASN A 485 16.72 -31.96 -5.65
CA ASN A 485 17.19 -33.32 -5.42
C ASN A 485 18.51 -33.65 -6.12
N SER A 486 18.96 -34.90 -5.97
CA SER A 486 20.25 -35.35 -6.49
C SER A 486 20.40 -35.12 -7.99
N ASN A 487 21.52 -34.52 -8.40
CA ASN A 487 21.81 -34.17 -9.79
C ASN A 487 20.79 -33.25 -10.47
N ALA A 488 19.80 -32.72 -9.74
CA ALA A 488 18.86 -31.74 -10.26
C ALA A 488 19.52 -30.37 -10.36
N ILE A 489 19.08 -29.57 -11.33
CA ILE A 489 19.71 -28.30 -11.69
C ILE A 489 18.67 -27.19 -11.71
N LEU A 490 18.90 -26.16 -10.90
CA LEU A 490 18.24 -24.87 -11.05
C LEU A 490 19.20 -23.91 -11.77
N GLN A 491 18.86 -23.51 -13.00
CA GLN A 491 19.57 -22.45 -13.72
C GLN A 491 18.84 -21.13 -13.52
N VAL A 492 19.56 -20.12 -13.03
CA VAL A 492 19.01 -18.82 -12.65
C VAL A 492 19.61 -17.72 -13.51
N GLU A 493 18.79 -17.11 -14.36
CA GLU A 493 19.09 -15.85 -15.04
C GLU A 493 18.08 -14.78 -14.57
N GLY A 494 18.38 -14.10 -13.47
CA GLY A 494 17.48 -13.12 -12.86
C GLY A 494 17.33 -13.26 -11.35
N THR A 495 16.13 -12.99 -10.82
CA THR A 495 15.86 -12.87 -9.38
C THR A 495 15.08 -14.06 -8.85
N VAL A 496 15.59 -14.70 -7.80
CA VAL A 496 14.91 -15.74 -7.03
C VAL A 496 14.59 -15.23 -5.63
N VAL A 497 13.34 -15.35 -5.20
CA VAL A 497 12.88 -15.01 -3.85
C VAL A 497 12.22 -16.24 -3.24
N ILE A 498 12.76 -16.72 -2.12
CA ILE A 498 12.29 -17.90 -1.41
C ILE A 498 11.79 -17.44 -0.04
N TRP A 499 10.48 -17.40 0.11
CA TRP A 499 9.81 -17.06 1.37
C TRP A 499 9.79 -18.25 2.34
N GLY A 500 9.68 -19.45 1.81
CA GLY A 500 9.79 -20.71 2.55
C GLY A 500 11.23 -21.17 2.78
N ASP A 501 11.41 -22.47 2.96
CA ASP A 501 12.73 -23.09 3.16
C ASP A 501 13.36 -23.55 1.84
N LEU A 502 14.68 -23.53 1.78
CA LEU A 502 15.48 -24.09 0.69
C LEU A 502 16.17 -25.37 1.14
N LEU A 503 15.86 -26.49 0.48
CA LEU A 503 16.48 -27.79 0.71
C LEU A 503 17.31 -28.22 -0.51
N LEU A 504 18.62 -28.30 -0.33
CA LEU A 504 19.58 -28.79 -1.33
C LEU A 504 20.06 -30.18 -0.91
N ASN A 505 19.52 -31.21 -1.57
CA ASN A 505 19.91 -32.60 -1.31
C ASN A 505 21.25 -32.96 -1.97
N SER A 506 21.74 -34.18 -1.69
CA SER A 506 23.09 -34.56 -2.10
C SER A 506 23.29 -34.51 -3.62
N GLY A 507 24.25 -33.72 -4.09
CA GLY A 507 24.51 -33.51 -5.52
C GLY A 507 23.60 -32.48 -6.21
N ALA A 508 22.79 -31.70 -5.46
CA ALA A 508 21.98 -30.62 -6.01
C ALA A 508 22.85 -29.50 -6.62
N LYS A 509 22.35 -28.85 -7.68
CA LYS A 509 23.08 -27.79 -8.39
C LYS A 509 22.24 -26.52 -8.56
N ILE A 510 22.84 -25.37 -8.25
CA ILE A 510 22.32 -24.04 -8.62
C ILE A 510 23.38 -23.34 -9.47
N ASN A 511 23.01 -22.93 -10.67
CA ASN A 511 23.90 -22.22 -11.58
C ASN A 511 23.33 -20.83 -11.87
N PHE A 512 24.04 -19.79 -11.43
CA PHE A 512 23.69 -18.41 -11.73
C PHE A 512 24.32 -17.97 -13.05
N ILE A 513 23.49 -17.49 -13.96
CA ILE A 513 23.85 -17.06 -15.31
C ILE A 513 23.86 -15.53 -15.35
N GLY A 514 24.85 -14.97 -16.05
CA GLY A 514 25.05 -13.53 -16.16
C GLY A 514 25.63 -12.89 -14.89
N ASN A 515 25.56 -11.56 -14.82
CA ASN A 515 26.15 -10.78 -13.72
C ASN A 515 25.10 -10.13 -12.78
N ASN A 516 23.82 -10.19 -13.14
CA ASN A 516 22.74 -9.49 -12.43
C ASN A 516 21.82 -10.44 -11.64
N SER A 517 22.17 -11.72 -11.57
CA SER A 517 21.34 -12.70 -10.87
C SER A 517 21.38 -12.47 -9.36
N SER A 518 20.25 -12.68 -8.70
CA SER A 518 20.11 -12.46 -7.26
C SER A 518 19.26 -13.54 -6.61
N ILE A 519 19.53 -13.81 -5.34
CA ILE A 519 18.74 -14.71 -4.52
C ILE A 519 18.47 -14.09 -3.15
N THR A 520 17.21 -14.18 -2.71
CA THR A 520 16.72 -13.73 -1.41
C THR A 520 16.05 -14.92 -0.74
N ILE A 521 16.45 -15.24 0.49
CA ILE A 521 15.92 -16.40 1.22
C ILE A 521 15.46 -15.96 2.61
N TYR A 522 14.15 -15.95 2.85
CA TYR A 522 13.58 -15.60 4.14
C TYR A 522 13.49 -16.79 5.11
N GLY A 523 13.23 -18.01 4.62
CA GLY A 523 13.25 -19.20 5.46
C GLY A 523 14.66 -19.77 5.70
N LYS A 524 14.71 -21.04 6.06
CA LYS A 524 15.94 -21.77 6.40
C LYS A 524 16.59 -22.36 5.15
N VAL A 525 17.91 -22.50 5.17
CA VAL A 525 18.66 -23.20 4.12
C VAL A 525 19.26 -24.47 4.72
N THR A 526 19.03 -25.61 4.06
CA THR A 526 19.69 -26.89 4.38
C THR A 526 20.49 -27.35 3.18
N LYS A 527 21.80 -27.54 3.35
CA LYS A 527 22.72 -28.01 2.30
C LYS A 527 23.31 -29.36 2.70
N ASN A 528 23.02 -30.40 1.91
CA ASN A 528 23.60 -31.73 2.08
C ASN A 528 24.95 -31.87 1.33
N SER A 529 25.52 -33.08 1.30
CA SER A 529 26.83 -33.32 0.69
C SER A 529 26.86 -33.05 -0.82
N ASN A 530 28.02 -32.63 -1.35
CA ASN A 530 28.26 -32.48 -2.79
C ASN A 530 27.33 -31.48 -3.52
N VAL A 531 26.72 -30.53 -2.79
CA VAL A 531 25.96 -29.42 -3.40
C VAL A 531 26.92 -28.50 -4.15
N THR A 532 26.54 -28.11 -5.37
CA THR A 532 27.33 -27.21 -6.23
C THR A 532 26.55 -25.93 -6.50
N ILE A 533 27.11 -24.78 -6.12
CA ILE A 533 26.55 -23.45 -6.42
C ILE A 533 27.61 -22.68 -7.21
N THR A 534 27.28 -22.24 -8.42
CA THR A 534 28.23 -21.60 -9.34
C THR A 534 27.68 -20.31 -9.96
N GLY A 535 28.57 -19.47 -10.48
CA GLY A 535 28.23 -18.21 -11.16
C GLY A 535 28.30 -16.98 -10.26
N ASN A 536 28.09 -15.81 -10.85
CA ASN A 536 28.06 -14.53 -10.14
C ASN A 536 26.63 -14.23 -9.67
N TYR A 537 26.45 -13.93 -8.39
CA TYR A 537 25.13 -13.59 -7.84
C TYR A 537 25.19 -12.73 -6.58
N LYS A 538 24.10 -12.00 -6.33
CA LYS A 538 23.86 -11.30 -5.07
C LYS A 538 23.00 -12.15 -4.13
N ASP A 539 23.55 -12.59 -3.00
CA ASP A 539 22.80 -13.19 -1.89
C ASP A 539 22.37 -12.09 -0.93
N THR A 540 21.10 -11.70 -0.94
CA THR A 540 20.65 -10.51 -0.20
C THR A 540 20.52 -10.74 1.30
N GLU A 541 20.36 -11.99 1.73
CA GLU A 541 20.21 -12.37 3.14
C GLU A 541 21.42 -13.16 3.68
N ASN A 542 22.46 -13.36 2.85
CA ASN A 542 23.68 -14.09 3.19
C ASN A 542 23.43 -15.51 3.74
N LYS A 543 22.46 -16.24 3.18
CA LYS A 543 22.09 -17.60 3.62
C LYS A 543 22.57 -18.72 2.70
N LEU A 544 22.96 -18.38 1.48
CA LEU A 544 23.39 -19.34 0.46
C LEU A 544 24.92 -19.44 0.36
N LYS A 545 25.65 -18.44 0.88
CA LYS A 545 27.10 -18.54 1.02
C LYS A 545 27.53 -19.56 2.08
#